data_AF-A0A1H7TU56-F1
#
_entry.id   AF-A0A1H7TU56-F1
#
_cell.length_a   1.000
_cell.length_b   1.000
_cell.length_c   1.000
_cell.angle_alpha   90.00
_cell.angle_beta   90.00
_cell.angle_gamma   90.00
#
_symmetry.space_group_name_H-M   'P 1'
#
loop_
_entity.id
_entity.type
_entity.pdbx_description
1 polymer ?
#
loop_
_entity_poly.entity_id
_entity_poly.type
_entity_poly.pdbx_seq_one_letter_code
_entity_poly.pdbx_strand_id
1 'polypeptide(L)' 'MERSNNKELQLIAKVVTLIMLSYIVPVFGIVFSTYILTSSDIIRYATWVKALSSISLILQLMVILGMVIGWLTWLFS' A
#
# COMPACT_ATOMS: atom_id res chain seq x y z
N MET A 1 36.31 -0.76 -10.82
CA MET A 1 35.02 -0.92 -11.53
C MET A 1 34.02 -1.76 -10.76
N GLU A 2 34.40 -2.91 -10.20
CA GLU A 2 33.49 -3.83 -9.48
C GLU A 2 32.77 -3.23 -8.24
N ARG A 3 33.46 -2.38 -7.47
CA ARG A 3 32.90 -1.70 -6.28
C ARG A 3 31.87 -0.61 -6.61
N SER A 4 31.90 -0.05 -7.83
CA SER A 4 30.90 0.92 -8.32
C SER A 4 29.62 0.19 -8.71
N ASN A 5 29.77 -0.91 -9.45
CA ASN A 5 28.65 -1.72 -9.94
C ASN A 5 27.78 -2.27 -8.79
N ASN A 6 28.40 -2.70 -7.69
CA ASN A 6 27.67 -3.14 -6.50
C ASN A 6 26.88 -2.01 -5.81
N LYS A 7 27.36 -0.76 -5.83
CA LYS A 7 26.61 0.37 -5.26
C LYS A 7 25.40 0.74 -6.10
N GLU A 8 25.54 0.69 -7.42
CA GLU A 8 24.44 0.91 -8.36
C GLU A 8 23.37 -0.17 -8.23
N LEU A 9 23.76 -1.44 -8.14
CA LEU A 9 22.84 -2.54 -7.91
C LEU A 9 22.06 -2.40 -6.60
N GLN A 10 22.73 -1.98 -5.52
CA GLN A 10 22.08 -1.70 -4.24
C GLN A 10 21.12 -0.51 -4.32
N LEU A 11 21.46 0.53 -5.08
CA LEU A 11 20.59 1.70 -5.27
C LEU A 11 19.32 1.30 -6.03
N ILE A 12 19.46 0.52 -7.10
CA ILE A 12 18.32 -0.03 -7.86
C ILE A 12 17.46 -0.92 -6.96
N ALA A 13 18.06 -1.83 -6.19
CA ALA A 13 17.32 -2.69 -5.27
C ALA A 13 16.54 -1.90 -4.22
N LYS A 14 17.12 -0.81 -3.68
CA LYS A 14 16.43 0.09 -2.74
C LYS A 14 15.25 0.80 -3.39
N VAL A 15 15.42 1.32 -4.61
CA VAL A 15 14.34 2.00 -5.36
C VAL A 15 13.21 1.01 -5.69
N VAL A 16 13.54 -0.20 -6.15
CA VAL A 16 12.55 -1.26 -6.42
C VAL A 16 11.79 -1.63 -5.15
N THR A 17 12.50 -1.82 -4.04
CA THR A 17 11.89 -2.11 -2.73
C THR A 17 10.98 -0.96 -2.29
N LEU A 18 11.40 0.28 -2.51
CA LEU A 18 10.60 1.46 -2.20
C LEU A 18 9.30 1.45 -3.00
N ILE A 19 9.34 1.24 -4.33
CA ILE A 19 8.17 1.18 -5.20
C ILE A 19 7.23 0.03 -4.79
N MET A 20 7.79 -1.14 -4.49
CA MET A 20 7.03 -2.29 -4.01
C MET A 20 6.27 -1.95 -2.72
N LEU A 21 6.95 -1.37 -1.73
CA LEU A 21 6.37 -1.05 -0.44
C LEU A 21 5.40 0.14 -0.50
N SER A 22 5.66 1.14 -1.34
CA SER A 22 4.88 2.38 -1.38
C SER A 22 3.66 2.33 -2.28
N TYR A 23 3.67 1.50 -3.33
CA TYR A 23 2.55 1.41 -4.27
C TYR A 23 1.95 0.01 -4.35
N ILE A 24 2.78 -1.02 -4.58
CA ILE A 24 2.28 -2.37 -4.85
C ILE A 24 1.60 -2.95 -3.61
N VAL A 25 2.29 -2.94 -2.46
CA VAL A 25 1.74 -3.49 -1.20
C VAL A 25 0.43 -2.80 -0.78
N PRO A 26 0.31 -1.46 -0.79
CA PRO A 26 -0.95 -0.79 -0.49
C PRO A 26 -2.08 -1.17 -1.46
N VAL A 27 -1.80 -1.22 -2.77
CA VAL A 27 -2.83 -1.58 -3.77
C VAL A 27 -3.35 -2.99 -3.54
N PHE A 28 -2.46 -3.97 -3.32
CA PHE A 28 -2.87 -5.33 -3.00
C PHE A 28 -3.63 -5.40 -1.67
N GLY A 29 -3.20 -4.64 -0.66
CA GLY A 29 -3.89 -4.55 0.63
C GLY A 29 -5.33 -4.04 0.51
N ILE A 30 -5.56 -3.05 -0.37
CA ILE A 30 -6.89 -2.47 -0.59
C ILE A 30 -7.77 -3.51 -1.28
N VAL A 31 -7.30 -4.07 -2.39
CA VAL A 31 -8.04 -5.09 -3.15
C VAL A 31 -8.39 -6.28 -2.25
N PHE A 32 -7.44 -6.75 -1.45
CA PHE A 32 -7.66 -7.86 -0.52
C PHE A 32 -8.67 -7.51 0.57
N SER A 33 -8.57 -6.32 1.16
CA SER A 33 -9.51 -5.90 2.21
C SER A 33 -10.92 -5.71 1.66
N THR A 34 -11.06 -5.07 0.49
CA THR A 34 -12.34 -4.97 -0.20
C THR A 34 -12.88 -6.35 -0.53
N TYR A 35 -12.06 -7.26 -1.07
CA TYR A 35 -12.48 -8.62 -1.40
C TYR A 35 -13.04 -9.37 -0.19
N ILE A 36 -12.37 -9.31 0.97
CA ILE A 36 -12.87 -9.92 2.21
C ILE A 36 -14.21 -9.33 2.57
N LEU A 37 -14.34 -8.00 2.62
CA LEU A 37 -15.57 -7.34 3.03
C LEU A 37 -16.74 -7.66 2.08
N THR A 38 -16.53 -7.63 0.77
CA THR A 38 -17.57 -7.95 -0.22
C THR A 38 -17.92 -9.43 -0.22
N SER A 39 -16.93 -10.31 -0.09
CA SER A 39 -17.16 -11.75 -0.03
C SER A 39 -17.80 -12.18 1.28
N SER A 40 -17.76 -11.34 2.32
CA SER A 40 -18.25 -11.69 3.64
C SER A 40 -19.76 -11.73 3.80
N ASP A 41 -20.50 -11.26 2.80
CA ASP A 41 -21.95 -11.44 2.71
C ASP A 41 -22.32 -12.78 2.05
N ILE A 42 -21.39 -13.35 1.26
CA ILE A 42 -21.55 -14.62 0.54
C ILE A 42 -20.95 -15.79 1.35
N ILE A 43 -19.78 -15.56 1.94
CA ILE A 43 -19.00 -16.50 2.74
C ILE A 43 -19.04 -16.00 4.18
N ARG A 44 -19.51 -16.84 5.10
CA ARG A 44 -19.68 -16.48 6.50
C ARG A 44 -18.34 -16.44 7.24
N TYR A 45 -17.54 -15.40 6.97
CA TYR A 45 -16.30 -15.13 7.70
C TYR A 45 -16.61 -14.74 9.15
N ALA A 46 -15.67 -15.03 10.05
CA ALA A 46 -15.78 -14.64 11.44
C ALA A 46 -15.73 -13.11 11.59
N THR A 47 -16.51 -12.56 12.53
CA THR A 47 -16.69 -11.12 12.71
C THR A 47 -15.37 -10.35 12.90
N TRP A 48 -14.40 -10.95 13.57
CA TRP A 48 -13.07 -10.36 13.78
C TRP A 48 -12.29 -10.16 12.47
N VAL A 49 -12.47 -11.05 11.48
CA VAL A 49 -11.85 -10.93 10.15
C VAL A 49 -12.43 -9.75 9.39
N LYS A 50 -13.77 -9.56 9.44
CA LYS A 50 -14.40 -8.37 8.86
C LYS A 50 -13.88 -7.08 9.52
N ALA A 51 -13.80 -7.07 10.86
CA ALA A 51 -13.32 -5.90 11.61
C ALA A 51 -11.86 -5.55 11.27
N LEU A 52 -10.97 -6.54 11.25
CA LEU A 52 -9.56 -6.37 10.85
C LEU A 52 -9.43 -5.84 9.41
N SER A 53 -10.24 -6.37 8.49
CA SER A 53 -10.24 -5.95 7.10
C SER A 53 -10.71 -4.49 6.94
N SER A 54 -11.77 -4.08 7.66
CA SER A 54 -12.21 -2.68 7.68
C SER A 54 -11.15 -1.73 8.24
N ILE A 55 -10.49 -2.11 9.34
CA ILE A 55 -9.41 -1.29 9.93
C ILE A 55 -8.25 -1.16 8.95
N SER A 56 -7.85 -2.27 8.31
CA SER A 56 -6.78 -2.28 7.30
C SER A 56 -7.11 -1.35 6.12
N LEU A 57 -8.35 -1.42 5.61
CA LEU A 57 -8.82 -0.56 4.53
C LEU A 57 -8.78 0.93 4.92
N ILE A 58 -9.25 1.28 6.12
CA ILE A 58 -9.25 2.67 6.61
C ILE A 58 -7.82 3.20 6.70
N LEU A 59 -6.89 2.44 7.28
CA LEU A 59 -5.50 2.86 7.41
C LEU A 59 -4.85 3.12 6.04
N GLN A 60 -5.10 2.26 5.06
CA GLN A 60 -4.57 2.42 3.71
C GLN A 60 -5.19 3.64 3.01
N LEU A 61 -6.49 3.88 3.19
CA LEU A 61 -7.15 5.08 2.65
C LEU A 61 -6.59 6.37 3.27
N MET A 62 -6.26 6.38 4.56
CA MET A 62 -5.63 7.55 5.20
C MET A 62 -4.26 7.87 4.58
N VAL A 63 -3.46 6.85 4.26
CA VAL A 63 -2.16 7.04 3.59
C VAL A 63 -2.35 7.64 2.19
N ILE A 64 -3.31 7.13 1.42
CA ILE A 64 -3.63 7.67 0.09
C ILE A 64 -4.11 9.12 0.21
N LEU A 65 -4.99 9.43 1.17
CA LEU A 65 -5.45 10.79 1.41
C LEU A 65 -4.28 11.73 1.74
N GLY A 66 -3.33 11.29 2.59
CA GLY A 66 -2.11 12.05 2.89
C GLY A 66 -1.28 12.34 1.64
N MET A 67 -1.10 11.35 0.75
CA MET A 67 -0.43 11.56 -0.53
C MET A 67 -1.16 12.58 -1.42
N VAL A 68 -2.48 12.48 -1.52
CA VAL A 68 -3.30 13.42 -2.32
C VAL A 68 -3.20 14.83 -1.76
N ILE A 69 -3.29 15.01 -0.44
CA ILE A 69 -3.14 16.32 0.22
C ILE A 69 -1.74 16.89 -0.04
N GLY A 70 -0.69 16.08 0.07
CA GLY A 70 0.68 16.49 -0.23
C GLY A 70 0.84 16.96 -1.68
N TRP A 71 0.26 16.23 -2.63
CA TRP A 71 0.28 16.60 -4.05
C TRP A 71 -0.50 17.90 -4.33
N LEU A 72 -1.70 18.05 -3.74
CA LEU A 72 -2.47 19.27 -3.84
C LEU A 72 -1.72 20.47 -3.25
N THR A 73 -1.08 20.30 -2.09
CA THR A 73 -0.31 21.35 -1.43
C THR A 73 0.84 21.84 -2.32
N TRP A 74 1.51 20.93 -3.04
CA TRP A 74 2.55 21.30 -4.00
C TRP A 74 1.98 22.07 -5.20
N LEU A 75 0.80 21.71 -5.72
CA LEU A 75 0.19 22.43 -6.84
C LEU A 75 -0.24 23.87 -6.50
N PHE A 76 -0.58 24.14 -5.24
CA PHE A 76 -1.07 25.45 -4.78
C PHE A 76 -0.04 26.27 -4.00
N SER A 77 1.20 25.78 -3.86
CA SER A 77 2.33 26.47 -3.21
C SER A 77 3.31 27.04 -4.22
#